data_AF-A0A0S3TZ75-F1
#
_entry.id   AF-A0A0S3TZ75-F1
#
_cell.length_a   1.000
_cell.length_b   1.000
_cell.length_c   1.000
_cell.angle_alpha   90.00
_cell.angle_beta   90.00
_cell.angle_gamma   90.00
#
_symmetry.space_group_name_H-M   'P 1'
#
loop_
_entity.id
_entity.type
_entity.pdbx_description
1 polymer ?
#
loop_
_entity_poly.entity_id
_entity_poly.type
_entity_poly.pdbx_seq_one_letter_code
_entity_poly.pdbx_strand_id
1 'polypeptide(L)' 'MTNITSVSQLTDVKPTDCYFKDLQSLIERYGLSVGYPDGTFRANEPLSRAEAVSLLNQALDRVLELIAASEAA' A
#
# COMPACT_ATOMS: atom_id res chain seq x y z
N MET A 1 -5.85 -13.66 -7.94
CA MET A 1 -5.18 -12.40 -7.54
C MET A 1 -5.82 -11.96 -6.24
N THR A 2 -5.08 -12.04 -5.14
CA THR A 2 -5.56 -11.64 -3.82
C THR A 2 -5.54 -10.12 -3.75
N ASN A 3 -6.70 -9.48 -3.64
CA ASN A 3 -6.77 -8.03 -3.48
C ASN A 3 -6.63 -7.70 -1.98
N ILE A 4 -5.49 -7.15 -1.57
CA ILE A 4 -5.23 -6.77 -0.18
C ILE A 4 -5.93 -5.44 0.09
N THR A 5 -6.96 -5.47 0.95
CA THR A 5 -7.79 -4.32 1.33
C THR A 5 -7.69 -3.96 2.80
N SER A 6 -6.92 -4.70 3.60
CA SER A 6 -6.59 -4.36 4.99
C SER A 6 -5.18 -4.80 5.33
N VAL A 7 -4.49 -4.03 6.18
CA VAL A 7 -3.17 -4.39 6.71
C VAL A 7 -3.20 -5.73 7.46
N SER A 8 -4.35 -6.11 8.02
CA SER A 8 -4.54 -7.39 8.72
C SER A 8 -4.42 -8.62 7.82
N GLN A 9 -4.50 -8.45 6.50
CA GLN A 9 -4.33 -9.54 5.53
C GLN A 9 -2.85 -9.83 5.21
N LEU A 10 -1.93 -8.97 5.66
CA LEU A 10 -0.49 -9.18 5.53
C LEU A 10 -0.01 -10.08 6.67
N THR A 11 0.47 -11.27 6.31
CA THR A 11 0.82 -12.35 7.25
C THR A 11 2.09 -12.08 8.06
N ASP A 12 2.96 -11.22 7.56
CA ASP A 12 4.26 -10.86 8.14
C ASP A 12 4.27 -9.47 8.79
N VAL A 13 3.09 -8.84 8.93
CA VAL A 13 2.94 -7.51 9.55
C VAL A 13 2.18 -7.63 10.86
N LYS A 14 2.77 -7.12 11.94
CA LYS A 14 2.19 -7.15 13.29
C LYS A 14 1.76 -5.75 13.73
N PRO A 15 0.69 -5.62 14.55
CA PRO A 15 0.28 -4.34 15.13
C PRO A 15 1.38 -3.61 15.92
N THR A 16 2.41 -4.33 16.37
CA THR A 16 3.57 -3.80 17.10
C THR A 16 4.67 -3.26 16.20
N ASP A 17 4.62 -3.52 14.90
CA ASP A 17 5.65 -3.06 13.96
C ASP A 17 5.55 -1.54 13.78
N CYS A 18 6.69 -0.86 13.69
CA CYS A 18 6.73 0.61 13.59
C CYS A 18 6.03 1.16 12.33
N TYR A 19 5.99 0.38 11.25
CA TYR A 19 5.35 0.72 9.97
C TYR A 19 3.87 0.30 9.88
N PHE A 20 3.31 -0.35 10.90
CA PHE A 20 1.94 -0.88 10.85
C PHE A 20 0.91 0.20 10.51
N LYS A 21 1.01 1.36 11.18
CA LYS A 21 0.06 2.47 10.99
C LYS A 21 0.16 3.09 9.60
N ASP A 22 1.37 3.14 9.04
CA ASP A 22 1.59 3.68 7.71
C ASP A 22 0.97 2.75 6.66
N LEU A 23 1.21 1.44 6.78
CA LEU A 23 0.58 0.44 5.91
C LEU A 23 -0.95 0.45 6.04
N GLN A 24 -1.48 0.56 7.26
CA GLN A 24 -2.91 0.68 7.48
C GLN A 24 -3.49 1.88 6.73
N SER A 25 -2.86 3.04 6.85
CA SER A 25 -3.29 4.26 6.17
C SER A 25 -3.21 4.12 4.65
N LEU A 26 -2.12 3.58 4.11
CA LEU A 26 -1.95 3.38 2.68
C LEU A 26 -3.04 2.47 2.11
N ILE A 27 -3.31 1.34 2.75
CA ILE A 27 -4.28 0.34 2.28
C ILE A 27 -5.71 0.80 2.52
N GLU A 28 -6.07 1.08 3.77
CA GLU A 28 -7.47 1.22 4.16
C GLU A 28 -8.02 2.62 3.89
N ARG A 29 -7.16 3.66 4.02
CA ARG A 29 -7.58 5.05 3.79
C ARG A 29 -7.33 5.49 2.37
N TYR A 30 -6.16 5.20 1.82
CA TYR A 30 -5.79 5.66 0.48
C TYR A 30 -6.08 4.63 -0.61
N GLY A 31 -6.32 3.37 -0.28
CA GLY A 31 -6.64 2.34 -1.27
C GLY A 31 -5.42 1.90 -2.09
N LEU A 32 -4.20 2.09 -1.59
CA LEU A 32 -2.99 1.59 -2.24
C LEU A 32 -2.85 0.10 -2.03
N SER A 33 -2.43 -0.59 -3.08
CA SER A 33 -2.10 -2.01 -3.04
C SER A 33 -0.63 -2.16 -2.69
N VAL A 34 -0.36 -2.63 -1.47
CA VAL A 34 0.98 -2.86 -0.95
C VAL A 34 1.14 -4.32 -0.57
N GLY A 35 2.36 -4.83 -0.71
CA GLY A 35 2.69 -6.22 -0.48
C GLY A 35 2.61 -7.08 -1.74
N TYR A 36 2.76 -8.38 -1.54
CA TYR A 36 2.95 -9.38 -2.58
C TYR A 36 1.72 -10.30 -2.69
N PRO A 37 1.53 -10.99 -3.83
CA PRO A 37 0.36 -11.85 -4.05
C PRO A 37 0.19 -12.99 -3.03
N ASP A 38 1.27 -13.36 -2.34
CA ASP A 38 1.30 -14.36 -1.27
C ASP A 38 0.81 -13.81 0.09
N GLY A 39 0.43 -12.53 0.16
CA GLY A 39 -0.03 -11.90 1.40
C GLY A 39 1.10 -11.51 2.34
N THR A 40 2.29 -11.18 1.81
CA THR A 40 3.43 -10.67 2.58
C THR A 40 3.75 -9.22 2.22
N PHE A 41 4.41 -8.48 3.10
CA PHE A 41 4.94 -7.13 2.85
C PHE A 41 6.46 -7.13 2.63
N ARG A 42 7.18 -8.05 3.29
CA ARG A 42 8.63 -8.27 3.19
C ARG A 42 9.46 -7.04 3.58
N ALA A 43 9.16 -6.44 4.74
CA ALA A 43 9.82 -5.22 5.23
C ALA A 43 11.36 -5.30 5.32
N ASN A 44 11.90 -6.51 5.50
CA ASN A 44 13.35 -6.74 5.65
C ASN A 44 14.04 -7.13 4.34
N GLU A 45 13.32 -7.22 3.23
CA GLU A 45 13.88 -7.51 1.91
C GLU A 45 14.17 -6.22 1.15
N PRO A 46 15.28 -6.16 0.38
CA PRO A 46 15.55 -5.01 -0.47
C PRO A 46 14.49 -4.91 -1.57
N LEU A 47 13.97 -3.70 -1.74
CA LEU A 47 13.03 -3.38 -2.81
C LEU A 47 13.78 -3.25 -4.15
N SER A 48 13.32 -3.92 -5.20
CA SER A 48 13.87 -3.70 -6.55
C SER A 48 13.44 -2.34 -7.10
N ARG A 49 14.23 -1.81 -8.05
CA ARG A 49 13.88 -0.55 -8.73
C ARG A 49 12.52 -0.63 -9.43
N ALA A 50 12.17 -1.78 -9.99
CA ALA A 50 10.90 -1.97 -10.69
C ALA A 50 9.71 -1.93 -9.72
N GLU A 51 9.83 -2.59 -8.57
CA GLU A 51 8.80 -2.56 -7.52
C GLU A 51 8.64 -1.15 -6.96
N ALA A 52 9.75 -0.44 -6.69
CA ALA A 52 9.71 0.94 -6.21
C ALA A 52 8.98 1.88 -7.20
N VAL A 53 9.26 1.76 -8.50
CA VAL A 53 8.58 2.56 -9.53
C VAL A 53 7.11 2.19 -9.63
N SER A 54 6.76 0.91 -9.53
CA SER A 54 5.36 0.47 -9.54
C SER A 54 4.56 1.06 -8.38
N LEU A 55 5.14 1.04 -7.17
CA LEU A 55 4.51 1.60 -5.98
C LEU A 55 4.35 3.12 -6.06
N LEU A 56 5.39 3.81 -6.57
CA LEU A 56 5.37 5.25 -6.75
C LEU A 56 4.32 5.68 -7.79
N ASN A 57 4.25 5.00 -8.93
CA ASN A 57 3.25 5.31 -9.96
C ASN A 57 1.83 5.13 -9.41
N GLN A 58 1.56 4.03 -8.71
CA GLN A 58 0.26 3.81 -8.08
C GLN A 58 -0.09 4.92 -7.06
N ALA A 59 0.88 5.34 -6.25
CA ALA A 59 0.67 6.43 -5.30
C ALA A 59 0.35 7.76 -6.00
N LEU A 60 1.08 8.08 -7.07
CA LEU A 60 0.86 9.30 -7.85
C LEU A 60 -0.52 9.31 -8.51
N ASP A 61 -0.90 8.21 -9.17
CA ASP A 61 -2.22 8.07 -9.77
C ASP A 61 -3.33 8.27 -8.72
N ARG A 62 -3.17 7.66 -7.55
CA ARG A 62 -4.15 7.79 -6.47
C ARG A 62 -4.27 9.21 -5.92
N VAL A 63 -3.15 9.92 -5.79
CA VAL A 63 -3.15 11.34 -5.38
C VAL A 63 -3.90 12.19 -6.40
N LEU A 64 -3.66 11.98 -7.70
CA LEU A 64 -4.35 12.73 -8.75
C LEU A 64 -5.86 12.49 -8.74
N GLU A 65 -6.30 11.24 -8.54
CA GLU A 65 -7.71 10.90 -8.38
C GLU A 65 -8.36 11.59 -7.19
N LEU A 66 -7.68 11.63 -6.04
CA LEU A 66 -8.19 12.27 -4.83
C LEU A 66 -8.32 13.79 -5.00
N ILE A 67 -7.38 14.42 -5.70
CA ILE A 67 -7.44 15.84 -6.03
C ILE A 67 -8.65 16.11 -6.93
N ALA A 68 -8.80 15.36 -8.03
CA ALA A 68 -9.92 15.53 -8.96
C ALA A 68 -11.28 15.31 -8.27
N ALA A 69 -11.39 14.33 -7.38
CA ALA A 69 -12.61 14.07 -6.61
C ALA A 69 -12.95 15.22 -5.64
N SER A 70 -11.93 15.92 -5.11
CA SER A 70 -12.13 17.05 -4.19
C SER A 70 -12.63 18.31 -4.90
N GLU A 71 -12.34 18.48 -6.20
CA GLU A 71 -12.79 19.61 -7.01
C GLU A 71 -14.21 19.41 -7.57
N ALA A 72 -14.66 18.16 -7.68
CA ALA A 72 -15.98 17.80 -8.16
C ALA A 72 -17.09 17.87 -7.10
N ALA A 73 -16.72 18.08 -5.83
CA ALA A 73 -17.61 18.15 -4.66
C ALA A 73 -17.91 19.60 -4.27
#